data_AF-A0AA39NWM5-F1
#
_entry.id   AF-A0AA39NWM5-F1
#
_cell.length_a   1.000
_cell.length_b   1.000
_cell.length_c   1.000
_cell.angle_alpha   90.00
_cell.angle_beta   90.00
_cell.angle_gamma   90.00
#
_symmetry.space_group_name_H-M   'P 1'
#
loop_
_entity.id
_entity.type
_entity.pdbx_description
1 polymer ?
#
loop_
_entity_poly.entity_id
_entity_poly.type
_entity_poly.pdbx_seq_one_letter_code
_entity_poly.pdbx_strand_id
1 'polypeptide(L)'
;MSAHAGDKLLNSLLKAYHADLECPMVAAHVCVPCGHSFCGECLSQWVEVKRDCPSCRGKLNSPRMMPNVDTHLEQLARTKGNQEWKAWEARK
;
A
#
# COMPACT_ATOMS: atom_id res chain seq x y z
N MET A 1 0.17 -15.77 30.33
CA MET A 1 0.65 -16.34 29.06
C MET A 1 -0.12 -15.75 27.87
N SER A 2 0.03 -14.45 27.56
CA SER A 2 -0.89 -13.74 26.63
C SER A 2 -0.21 -12.88 25.56
N ALA A 3 1.11 -12.99 25.36
CA ALA A 3 1.84 -12.18 24.37
C ALA A 3 1.76 -12.74 22.92
N HIS A 4 1.54 -14.05 22.74
CA HIS A 4 1.71 -14.71 21.44
C HIS A 4 0.58 -14.51 20.41
N ALA A 5 -0.59 -14.02 20.82
CA ALA A 5 -1.73 -13.86 19.90
C ALA A 5 -1.63 -12.57 19.07
N GLY A 6 -1.20 -11.46 19.68
CA GLY A 6 -1.02 -10.18 19.01
C GLY A 6 0.09 -10.22 17.96
N ASP A 7 1.22 -10.85 18.29
CA ASP A 7 2.38 -10.97 17.40
C ASP A 7 2.06 -11.81 16.16
N LYS A 8 1.22 -12.85 16.29
CA LYS A 8 0.80 -13.69 15.17
C LYS A 8 -0.13 -12.92 14.21
N LEU A 9 -1.06 -12.14 14.74
CA LEU A 9 -1.95 -11.31 13.92
C LEU A 9 -1.16 -10.24 13.18
N LEU A 10 -0.26 -9.53 13.88
CA LEU A 10 0.60 -8.52 13.29
C LEU A 10 1.47 -9.10 12.17
N ASN A 11 2.11 -10.25 12.39
CA ASN A 11 2.93 -10.90 11.36
C ASN A 11 2.12 -11.39 10.15
N SER A 12 0.91 -11.90 10.38
CA SER A 12 0.01 -12.30 9.28
C SER A 12 -0.51 -11.11 8.50
N LEU A 13 -0.78 -9.98 9.17
CA LEU A 13 -1.10 -8.72 8.51
C LEU A 13 0.09 -8.26 7.68
N LEU A 14 1.28 -8.09 8.28
CA LEU A 14 2.49 -7.67 7.58
C LEU A 14 2.77 -8.52 6.34
N LYS A 15 2.62 -9.86 6.41
CA LYS A 15 2.77 -10.74 5.24
C LYS A 15 1.76 -10.46 4.13
N ALA A 16 0.50 -10.21 4.47
CA ALA A 16 -0.52 -9.84 3.48
C ALA A 16 -0.21 -8.47 2.85
N TYR A 17 0.21 -7.50 3.67
CA TYR A 17 0.67 -6.20 3.19
C TYR A 17 1.85 -6.36 2.21
N HIS A 18 2.87 -7.15 2.54
CA HIS A 18 4.00 -7.39 1.64
C HIS A 18 3.57 -7.96 0.29
N ALA A 19 2.67 -8.95 0.27
CA ALA A 19 2.17 -9.53 -0.98
C ALA A 19 1.42 -8.51 -1.87
N ASP A 20 0.64 -7.62 -1.26
CA ASP A 20 -0.14 -6.61 -1.98
C ASP A 20 0.73 -5.42 -2.46
N LEU A 21 1.82 -5.13 -1.75
CA LEU A 21 2.77 -4.06 -2.05
C LEU A 21 3.90 -4.49 -3.00
N GLU A 22 4.17 -5.78 -3.12
CA GLU A 22 5.17 -6.35 -4.03
C GLU A 22 4.65 -6.47 -5.47
N CYS A 23 3.36 -6.27 -5.72
CA CYS A 23 2.79 -6.26 -7.06
C CYS A 23 2.94 -4.87 -7.70
N PRO A 24 3.85 -4.67 -8.67
CA PRO A 24 4.10 -3.36 -9.28
C PRO A 24 2.90 -2.84 -10.09
N MET A 25 1.95 -3.72 -10.39
CA MET A 25 0.78 -3.46 -11.24
C MET A 25 -0.43 -2.93 -10.47
N VAL A 26 -0.56 -3.21 -9.17
CA VAL A 26 -1.83 -3.01 -8.43
C VAL A 26 -1.76 -1.86 -7.44
N ALA A 27 -0.60 -1.58 -6.85
CA ALA A 27 -0.45 -0.49 -5.91
C ALA A 27 -0.16 0.85 -6.63
N ALA A 28 -0.90 1.90 -6.28
CA ALA A 28 -0.47 3.26 -6.57
C ALA A 28 0.90 3.51 -5.91
N HIS A 29 1.79 4.24 -6.56
CA HIS A 29 3.13 4.54 -6.05
C HIS A 29 3.31 6.04 -5.82
N VAL A 30 3.98 6.38 -4.73
CA VAL A 30 4.23 7.75 -4.29
C VAL A 30 5.60 8.22 -4.80
N CYS A 31 5.63 9.41 -5.41
CA CYS A 31 6.85 10.12 -5.77
C CYS A 31 7.49 10.75 -4.53
N VAL A 32 8.71 10.35 -4.19
CA VAL A 32 9.48 10.97 -3.09
C VAL A 32 10.44 12.01 -3.67
N PRO A 33 10.46 13.26 -3.16
CA PRO A 33 9.86 13.72 -1.89
C PRO A 33 8.50 14.43 -2.00
N CYS A 34 7.96 14.63 -3.22
CA CYS A 34 6.81 15.53 -3.41
C CYS A 34 5.46 14.95 -2.99
N GLY A 35 5.34 13.64 -2.77
CA GLY A 35 4.12 12.99 -2.30
C GLY A 35 3.05 12.73 -3.37
N HIS A 36 3.30 13.02 -4.65
CA HIS A 36 2.33 12.75 -5.71
C HIS A 36 2.25 11.26 -6.04
N SER A 37 1.03 10.73 -6.11
CA SER A 37 0.76 9.31 -6.36
C SER A 37 0.30 9.05 -7.79
N PHE A 38 0.74 7.94 -8.37
CA PHE A 38 0.39 7.50 -9.72
C PHE A 38 0.20 5.99 -9.74
N CYS A 39 -0.41 5.44 -10.80
CA CYS A 39 -0.46 3.98 -10.96
C CYS A 39 0.98 3.42 -11.07
N GLY A 40 1.22 2.23 -10.52
CA GLY A 40 2.56 1.66 -10.47
C GLY A 40 3.19 1.44 -11.84
N GLU A 41 2.41 0.96 -12.80
CA GLU A 41 2.84 0.85 -14.20
C GLU A 41 3.20 2.22 -14.81
N CYS A 42 2.31 3.20 -14.64
CA CYS A 42 2.44 4.55 -15.18
C CYS A 42 3.73 5.23 -14.70
N LEU A 43 4.00 5.13 -13.39
CA LEU A 43 5.18 5.74 -12.81
C LEU A 43 6.45 4.95 -13.16
N SER A 44 6.37 3.61 -13.27
CA SER A 44 7.50 2.77 -13.69
C SER A 44 7.95 3.14 -15.10
N GLN A 45 7.01 3.22 -16.04
CA GLN A 45 7.27 3.65 -17.42
C GLN A 45 7.84 5.07 -17.47
N TRP A 46 7.33 5.98 -16.64
CA TRP A 46 7.84 7.35 -16.61
C TRP A 46 9.29 7.42 -16.13
N VAL A 47 9.64 6.73 -15.03
CA VAL A 47 10.98 6.83 -14.44
C VAL A 47 12.08 6.17 -15.26
N GLU A 48 11.72 5.27 -16.18
CA GLU A 48 12.63 4.76 -17.21
C GLU A 48 13.07 5.86 -18.18
N VAL A 49 12.19 6.82 -18.48
CA VAL A 49 12.47 7.94 -19.40
C VAL A 49 12.98 9.17 -18.66
N LYS A 50 12.35 9.53 -17.53
CA LYS A 50 12.65 10.74 -16.74
C LYS A 50 12.54 10.49 -15.25
N ARG A 51 13.61 10.77 -14.52
CA ARG A 51 13.66 10.69 -13.04
C ARG A 51 13.13 11.95 -12.35
N ASP A 52 11.92 12.36 -12.71
CA ASP A 52 11.19 13.48 -12.09
C ASP A 52 9.72 13.14 -11.89
N CYS A 53 9.05 13.88 -11.01
CA CYS A 53 7.62 13.74 -10.78
C CYS A 53 6.83 14.19 -12.03
N PRO A 54 5.91 13.38 -12.57
CA PRO A 54 5.08 13.78 -13.72
C PRO A 54 4.24 15.05 -13.47
N SER A 55 3.85 15.31 -12.22
CA SER A 55 3.03 16.46 -11.85
C SER A 55 3.86 17.72 -11.58
N CYS A 56 4.78 17.67 -10.60
CA CYS A 56 5.49 18.87 -10.16
C CYS A 56 6.92 19.00 -10.70
N ARG A 57 7.41 18.00 -11.45
CA ARG A 57 8.78 17.93 -12.00
C ARG A 57 9.90 17.97 -10.95
N GLY A 58 9.55 17.81 -9.67
CA GLY A 58 10.52 17.60 -8.60
C GLY A 58 11.34 16.35 -8.86
N LYS A 59 12.65 16.42 -8.60
CA LYS A 59 13.56 15.27 -8.78
C LYS A 59 13.17 14.13 -7.84
N LEU A 60 13.25 12.91 -8.36
CA LEU A 60 13.01 11.71 -7.56
C LEU A 60 14.33 11.21 -6.99
N ASN A 61 14.36 11.02 -5.66
CA ASN A 61 15.60 10.78 -4.92
C ASN A 61 15.96 9.29 -4.81
N SER A 62 15.03 8.42 -5.20
CA SER A 62 15.12 6.97 -5.01
C SER A 62 14.59 6.24 -6.24
N PRO A 63 15.27 5.19 -6.71
CA PRO A 63 14.73 4.28 -7.72
C PRO A 63 13.65 3.37 -7.14
N ARG A 64 13.57 3.24 -5.81
CA ARG A 64 12.51 2.47 -5.14
C ARG A 64 11.26 3.32 -5.10
N MET A 65 10.30 2.92 -5.91
CA MET A 65 8.94 3.43 -5.87
C MET A 65 8.32 2.93 -4.56
N MET A 66 7.68 3.82 -3.81
CA MET A 66 7.04 3.47 -2.55
C MET A 66 5.54 3.24 -2.82
N PRO A 67 5.00 2.06 -2.50
CA PRO A 67 3.57 1.83 -2.61
C PRO A 67 2.78 2.79 -1.70
N ASN A 68 1.63 3.26 -2.17
CA ASN A 68 0.74 4.16 -1.45
C ASN A 68 -0.06 3.37 -0.40
N VAL A 69 0.31 3.53 0.87
CA VAL A 69 -0.32 2.84 1.99
C VAL A 69 -1.80 3.19 2.15
N ASP A 70 -2.23 4.40 1.76
CA ASP A 70 -3.62 4.84 1.91
C ASP A 70 -4.59 3.99 1.08
N THR A 71 -4.23 3.73 -0.18
CA THR A 71 -5.01 2.87 -1.08
C THR A 71 -5.14 1.45 -0.51
N HIS A 72 -4.08 0.96 0.11
CA HIS A 72 -4.06 -0.39 0.68
C HIS A 72 -4.85 -0.47 2.01
N LEU A 73 -4.80 0.57 2.84
CA LEU A 73 -5.60 0.69 4.05
C LEU A 73 -7.10 0.68 3.75
N GLU A 74 -7.53 1.41 2.71
CA GLU A 74 -8.93 1.41 2.26
C GLU A 74 -9.38 0.02 1.79
N GLN A 75 -8.54 -0.71 1.05
CA GLN A 75 -8.84 -2.06 0.60
C GLN A 75 -8.98 -3.04 1.77
N LEU A 76 -8.12 -2.94 2.79
CA LEU A 76 -8.19 -3.77 3.99
C LEU A 76 -9.44 -3.47 4.82
N ALA A 77 -9.78 -2.19 4.98
CA ALA A 77 -11.02 -1.80 5.65
C ALA A 77 -12.26 -2.37 4.93
N ARG A 78 -12.27 -2.32 3.59
CA ARG A 78 -13.38 -2.83 2.77
C ARG A 78 -13.51 -4.35 2.80
N THR A 79 -12.40 -5.08 2.81
CA THR A 79 -12.39 -6.54 2.66
C THR A 79 -12.47 -7.26 4.00
N LYS A 80 -11.59 -6.91 4.94
CA LYS A 80 -11.48 -7.58 6.24
C LYS A 80 -12.29 -6.87 7.32
N GLY A 81 -12.24 -5.54 7.37
CA GLY A 81 -13.01 -4.75 8.34
C GLY A 81 -14.52 -4.97 8.22
N ASN A 82 -15.05 -5.02 7.01
CA ASN A 82 -16.48 -5.31 6.78
C ASN A 82 -16.91 -6.72 7.18
N GLN A 83 -16.04 -7.73 7.03
CA GLN A 83 -16.37 -9.11 7.42
C GLN A 83 -16.41 -9.26 8.93
N GLU A 84 -15.44 -8.68 9.64
CA GLU A 84 -15.40 -8.69 11.11
C GLU A 84 -16.54 -7.89 11.73
N TRP A 85 -16.89 -6.74 11.14
CA TRP A 85 -18.04 -5.92 11.57
C TRP A 85 -19.36 -6.69 11.43
N LYS A 86 -19.61 -7.29 10.26
CA LYS A 86 -20.81 -8.11 10.03
C LYS A 86 -20.89 -9.32 10.96
N ALA A 87 -19.76 -9.97 11.23
CA ALA A 87 -19.68 -11.06 12.18
C ALA A 87 -19.94 -10.59 13.63
N TRP A 88 -19.57 -9.36 13.98
CA TRP A 88 -19.92 -8.75 15.27
C TRP A 88 -21.41 -8.41 15.36
N GLU A 89 -22.01 -7.82 14.32
CA GLU A 89 -23.45 -7.52 14.26
C GLU A 89 -24.31 -8.78 14.37
N ALA A 90 -23.91 -9.88 13.73
CA ALA A 90 -24.62 -11.15 13.79
C ALA A 90 -24.58 -11.85 15.17
N ARG A 91 -23.76 -11.36 16.12
CA ARG A 91 -23.71 -11.84 17.51
C ARG A 91 -24.56 -11.00 18.46
N LYS A 92 -25.19 -9.93 17.97
CA LYS A 92 -26.26 -9.23 18.69
C LYS A 92 -27.60 -9.89 18.40
#